data_AF-A0A821FTX9-F1
#
_entry.id   AF-A0A821FTX9-F1
#
_cell.length_a   1.000
_cell.length_b   1.000
_cell.length_c   1.000
_cell.angle_alpha   90.00
_cell.angle_beta   90.00
_cell.angle_gamma   90.00
#
_symmetry.space_group_name_H-M   'P 1'
#
loop_
_entity.id
_entity.type
_entity.pdbx_description
1 polymer ?
#
loop_
_entity_poly.entity_id
_entity_poly.type
_entity_poly.pdbx_seq_one_letter_code
_entity_poly.pdbx_strand_id
1 'polypeptide(L)'
;ATTKNNTLTQVRIPEFNADDNEMQPFQVPSTVITTTNEITTPRTKRRLQLVQTCTSFENTIVEQKRMQARERMAAKRAASTPEEAERQRILARERSATRRALLTPEEAQQQRATIREINAARRAALTPKEVEQQRSLAVDRSMAKRATATPIEAEEQRVLARERTATRRAARVSEEAKQQQTVAYKTTRRQKTVKQKQTVMKRKPNQDAKVDWPKPVDMDCKINCLKNFIQHMSMDSLAECVCGICNTRRYKRDLRHVPLSKIPSIELLKIHPDLHSMIPKIQNINSFNSNGKFHKNGDIGFTSNQDERNVD
;
A
#
# COMPACT_ATOMS: atom_id res chain seq x y z
N ALA A 1 13.95 84.95 -17.06
CA ALA A 1 12.89 84.26 -17.85
C ALA A 1 13.46 82.89 -18.22
N THR A 2 12.90 81.75 -17.81
CA THR A 2 11.55 81.29 -18.14
C THR A 2 11.15 80.20 -17.15
N THR A 3 10.13 80.46 -16.34
CA THR A 3 9.53 79.52 -15.39
C THR A 3 8.59 78.58 -16.16
N LYS A 4 8.81 77.26 -16.08
CA LYS A 4 7.88 76.26 -16.64
C LYS A 4 6.99 75.74 -15.50
N ASN A 5 5.73 76.14 -15.54
CA ASN A 5 4.68 75.68 -14.63
C ASN A 5 4.26 74.26 -15.03
N ASN A 6 4.57 73.28 -14.18
CA ASN A 6 4.04 71.92 -14.29
C ASN A 6 2.77 71.83 -13.44
N THR A 7 1.62 71.97 -14.11
CA THR A 7 0.30 71.80 -13.51
C THR A 7 0.03 70.30 -13.37
N LEU A 8 0.20 69.77 -12.15
CA LEU A 8 -0.06 68.38 -11.80
C LEU A 8 -1.58 68.12 -11.88
N THR A 9 -2.02 67.42 -12.93
CA THR A 9 -3.41 66.98 -13.07
C THR A 9 -3.62 65.79 -12.14
N GLN A 10 -4.28 66.01 -11.00
CA GLN A 10 -4.70 64.94 -10.10
C GLN A 10 -5.80 64.12 -10.79
N VAL A 11 -5.43 62.96 -11.33
CA VAL A 11 -6.38 61.92 -11.71
C VAL A 11 -6.89 61.29 -10.41
N ARG A 12 -8.11 61.63 -10.03
CA ARG A 12 -8.83 61.06 -8.89
C ARG A 12 -9.18 59.61 -9.22
N ILE A 13 -8.32 58.68 -8.79
CA ILE A 13 -8.63 57.25 -8.78
C ILE A 13 -9.77 57.06 -7.76
N PRO A 14 -10.91 56.47 -8.13
CA PRO A 14 -11.93 56.15 -7.15
C PRO A 14 -11.35 55.14 -6.15
N GLU A 15 -11.26 55.54 -4.89
CA GLU A 15 -11.02 54.64 -3.78
C GLU A 15 -12.16 53.60 -3.78
N PHE A 16 -11.85 52.41 -4.26
CA PHE A 16 -12.71 51.25 -4.08
C PHE A 16 -12.55 50.85 -2.60
N ASN A 17 -13.50 51.29 -1.76
CA ASN A 17 -13.68 50.76 -0.42
C ASN A 17 -13.78 49.23 -0.54
N ALA A 18 -12.73 48.55 -0.09
CA ALA A 18 -12.65 47.10 -0.01
C ALA A 18 -13.00 46.60 1.40
N ASP A 19 -13.72 47.42 2.17
CA ASP A 19 -14.37 47.05 3.42
C ASP A 19 -15.82 46.73 3.08
N ASP A 20 -16.11 45.45 2.88
CA ASP A 20 -17.42 44.79 3.05
C ASP A 20 -17.39 43.43 2.33
N ASN A 21 -16.53 42.52 2.79
CA ASN A 21 -16.72 41.09 2.52
C ASN A 21 -16.05 40.19 3.58
N GLU A 22 -15.89 40.70 4.80
CA GLU A 22 -16.02 39.82 5.97
C GLU A 22 -17.51 39.57 6.19
N MET A 23 -18.09 38.69 5.36
CA MET A 23 -19.31 38.00 5.73
C MET A 23 -18.93 37.02 6.84
N GLN A 24 -18.78 37.54 8.06
CA GLN A 24 -19.02 36.78 9.28
C GLN A 24 -20.26 35.92 9.03
N PRO A 25 -20.24 34.61 9.31
CA PRO A 25 -21.45 33.82 9.23
C PRO A 25 -22.43 34.45 10.21
N PHE A 26 -23.44 35.12 9.67
CA PHE A 26 -24.53 35.64 10.47
C PHE A 26 -25.18 34.40 11.09
N GLN A 27 -24.79 34.09 12.34
CA GLN A 27 -25.47 33.11 13.16
C GLN A 27 -26.86 33.70 13.37
N VAL A 28 -27.78 33.31 12.49
CA VAL A 28 -29.20 33.53 12.72
C VAL A 28 -29.46 32.91 14.09
N PRO A 29 -29.92 33.68 15.09
CA PRO A 29 -30.27 33.10 16.37
C PRO A 29 -31.35 32.05 16.07
N SER A 30 -30.97 30.78 16.16
CA SER A 30 -31.93 29.69 16.17
C SER A 30 -32.72 29.88 17.45
N THR A 31 -33.81 30.62 17.33
CA THR A 31 -34.90 30.57 18.28
C THR A 31 -35.45 29.17 18.17
N VAL A 32 -34.89 28.27 18.99
CA VAL A 32 -35.51 27.01 19.33
C VAL A 32 -36.80 27.42 20.03
N ILE A 33 -37.90 27.47 19.27
CA ILE A 33 -39.24 27.58 19.82
C ILE A 33 -39.49 26.21 20.43
N THR A 34 -39.15 26.08 21.71
CA THR A 34 -39.60 24.99 22.56
C THR A 34 -41.12 25.01 22.50
N THR A 35 -41.70 24.04 21.80
CA THR A 35 -43.14 23.86 21.70
C THR A 35 -43.65 23.33 23.04
N THR A 36 -43.80 24.22 24.02
CA THR A 36 -44.72 23.97 25.11
C THR A 36 -46.12 23.98 24.53
N ASN A 37 -46.83 22.88 24.75
CA ASN A 37 -48.18 22.61 24.25
C ASN A 37 -49.21 23.53 24.92
N GLU A 38 -49.19 24.82 24.58
CA GLU A 38 -50.22 25.75 24.96
C GLU A 38 -51.02 26.21 23.75
N ILE A 39 -52.33 26.19 23.96
CA ILE A 39 -53.43 26.38 23.01
C ILE A 39 -53.16 27.59 22.12
N THR A 40 -52.64 27.35 20.91
CA THR A 40 -52.41 28.39 19.91
C THR A 40 -53.71 28.69 19.19
N THR A 41 -54.29 29.85 19.50
CA THR A 41 -55.49 30.37 18.83
C THR A 41 -55.28 30.44 17.30
N PRO A 42 -56.35 30.29 16.48
CA PRO A 42 -56.24 30.24 15.01
C PRO A 42 -55.59 31.49 14.39
N ARG A 43 -55.64 32.62 15.11
CA ARG A 43 -55.01 33.88 14.71
C ARG A 43 -53.48 33.83 14.77
N THR A 44 -52.91 33.13 15.75
CA THR A 44 -51.45 32.97 15.91
C THR A 44 -50.87 32.00 14.87
N LYS A 45 -51.61 30.94 14.52
CA LYS A 45 -51.23 30.00 13.45
C LYS A 45 -51.18 30.67 12.08
N ARG A 46 -52.18 31.51 11.74
CA ARG A 46 -52.17 32.31 10.50
C ARG A 46 -51.02 33.30 10.43
N ARG A 47 -50.67 33.94 11.56
CA ARG A 47 -49.55 34.90 11.62
C ARG A 47 -48.19 34.23 11.43
N LEU A 48 -47.98 33.03 12.00
CA LEU A 48 -46.76 32.24 11.79
C LEU A 48 -46.64 31.72 10.35
N GLN A 49 -47.75 31.27 9.75
CA GLN A 49 -47.77 30.89 8.32
C GLN A 49 -47.43 32.06 7.40
N LEU A 50 -47.95 33.27 7.67
CA LEU A 50 -47.64 34.46 6.88
C LEU A 50 -46.14 34.82 6.94
N VAL A 51 -45.54 34.75 8.14
CA VAL A 51 -44.10 35.03 8.34
C VAL A 51 -43.22 33.97 7.66
N GLN A 52 -43.60 32.69 7.72
CA GLN A 52 -42.91 31.62 6.99
C GLN A 52 -43.02 31.79 5.47
N THR A 53 -44.18 32.21 4.94
CA THR A 53 -44.33 32.47 3.51
C THR A 53 -43.55 33.70 3.05
N CYS A 54 -43.52 34.78 3.84
CA CYS A 54 -42.74 35.98 3.50
C CYS A 54 -41.22 35.71 3.49
N THR A 55 -40.70 34.98 4.48
CA THR A 55 -39.29 34.59 4.52
C THR A 55 -38.89 33.62 3.41
N SER A 56 -39.79 32.70 3.01
CA SER A 56 -39.55 31.83 1.86
C SER A 56 -39.49 32.61 0.54
N PHE A 57 -40.35 33.62 0.37
CA PHE A 57 -40.38 34.46 -0.82
C PHE A 57 -39.14 35.37 -0.91
N GLU A 58 -38.74 36.00 0.18
CA GLU A 58 -37.51 36.79 0.24
C GLU A 58 -36.26 35.94 -0.07
N ASN A 59 -36.19 34.72 0.46
CA ASN A 59 -35.12 33.77 0.14
C ASN A 59 -35.10 33.40 -1.36
N THR A 60 -36.26 33.22 -1.99
CA THR A 60 -36.31 32.96 -3.45
C THR A 60 -35.82 34.14 -4.28
N ILE A 61 -36.16 35.38 -3.89
CA ILE A 61 -35.66 36.59 -4.57
C ILE A 61 -34.14 36.72 -4.40
N VAL A 62 -33.63 36.47 -3.20
CA VAL A 62 -32.18 36.48 -2.93
C VAL A 62 -31.46 35.43 -3.77
N GLU A 63 -31.99 34.21 -3.86
CA GLU A 63 -31.37 33.16 -4.66
C GLU A 63 -31.45 33.44 -6.16
N GLN A 64 -32.55 34.01 -6.66
CA GLN A 64 -32.64 34.49 -8.04
C GLN A 64 -31.60 35.57 -8.35
N LYS A 65 -31.40 36.54 -7.45
CA LYS A 65 -30.34 37.57 -7.61
C LYS A 65 -28.94 36.95 -7.62
N ARG A 66 -28.69 35.94 -6.78
CA ARG A 66 -27.42 35.19 -6.78
C ARG A 66 -27.20 34.43 -8.08
N MET A 67 -28.24 33.79 -8.61
CA MET A 67 -28.18 33.09 -9.89
C MET A 67 -27.88 34.06 -11.04
N GLN A 68 -28.59 35.18 -11.13
CA GLN A 68 -28.31 36.22 -12.13
C GLN A 68 -26.88 36.79 -12.00
N ALA A 69 -26.37 36.99 -10.78
CA ALA A 69 -25.00 37.43 -10.56
C ALA A 69 -23.98 36.39 -11.05
N ARG A 70 -24.21 35.10 -10.82
CA ARG A 70 -23.37 34.01 -11.34
C ARG A 70 -23.39 33.97 -12.86
N GLU A 71 -24.55 34.14 -13.49
CA GLU A 71 -24.69 34.20 -14.95
C GLU A 71 -23.94 35.39 -15.55
N ARG A 72 -24.08 36.59 -14.98
CA ARG A 72 -23.32 37.77 -15.41
C ARG A 72 -21.82 37.55 -15.29
N MET A 73 -21.37 36.93 -14.21
CA MET A 73 -19.95 36.59 -14.01
C MET A 73 -19.46 35.54 -15.02
N ALA A 74 -20.28 34.54 -15.33
CA ALA A 74 -19.96 33.55 -16.35
C ALA A 74 -19.86 34.19 -17.75
N ALA A 75 -20.83 35.03 -18.11
CA ALA A 75 -20.82 35.78 -19.35
C ALA A 75 -19.59 36.70 -19.45
N LYS A 76 -19.25 37.42 -18.37
CA LYS A 76 -18.04 38.26 -18.32
C LYS A 76 -16.76 37.45 -18.50
N ARG A 77 -16.66 36.25 -17.92
CA ARG A 77 -15.50 35.37 -18.14
C ARG A 77 -15.43 34.85 -19.58
N ALA A 78 -16.58 34.51 -20.16
CA ALA A 78 -16.64 34.03 -21.55
C ALA A 78 -16.29 35.13 -22.56
N ALA A 79 -16.64 36.39 -22.26
CA ALA A 79 -16.34 37.54 -23.10
C ALA A 79 -14.95 38.16 -22.84
N SER A 80 -14.21 37.70 -21.83
CA SER A 80 -12.92 38.29 -21.47
C SER A 80 -11.83 37.88 -22.45
N THR A 81 -10.95 38.82 -22.79
CA THR A 81 -9.81 38.56 -23.66
C THR A 81 -8.77 37.67 -22.93
N PRO A 82 -7.94 36.91 -23.65
CA PRO A 82 -6.91 36.08 -23.03
C PRO A 82 -5.92 36.90 -22.17
N GLU A 83 -5.63 38.14 -22.56
CA GLU A 83 -4.74 39.03 -21.81
C GLU A 83 -5.39 39.48 -20.47
N GLU A 84 -6.66 39.88 -20.50
CA GLU A 84 -7.41 40.20 -19.28
C GLU A 84 -7.54 39.00 -18.35
N ALA A 85 -7.80 37.81 -18.91
CA ALA A 85 -7.89 36.57 -18.16
C ALA A 85 -6.57 36.24 -17.46
N GLU A 86 -5.43 36.45 -18.12
CA GLU A 86 -4.11 36.24 -17.51
C GLU A 86 -3.80 37.31 -16.45
N ARG A 87 -4.09 38.58 -16.70
CA ARG A 87 -3.98 39.65 -15.68
C ARG A 87 -4.80 39.31 -14.43
N GLN A 88 -6.03 38.83 -14.59
CA GLN A 88 -6.86 38.39 -13.47
C GLN A 88 -6.27 37.19 -12.73
N ARG A 89 -5.68 36.22 -13.44
CA ARG A 89 -4.99 35.08 -12.82
C ARG A 89 -3.76 35.51 -12.02
N ILE A 90 -2.97 36.45 -12.53
CA ILE A 90 -1.81 37.01 -11.83
C ILE A 90 -2.27 37.67 -10.53
N LEU A 91 -3.25 38.58 -10.59
CA LEU A 91 -3.80 39.23 -9.40
C LEU A 91 -4.38 38.21 -8.39
N ALA A 92 -5.04 37.15 -8.87
CA ALA A 92 -5.55 36.09 -7.99
C ALA A 92 -4.42 35.29 -7.32
N ARG A 93 -3.32 35.02 -8.03
CA ARG A 93 -2.12 34.37 -7.49
C ARG A 93 -1.45 35.26 -6.44
N GLU A 94 -1.32 36.55 -6.69
CA GLU A 94 -0.77 37.54 -5.76
C GLU A 94 -1.59 37.59 -4.47
N ARG A 95 -2.91 37.81 -4.56
CA ARG A 95 -3.80 37.80 -3.38
C ARG A 95 -3.69 36.49 -2.60
N SER A 96 -3.55 35.36 -3.29
CA SER A 96 -3.38 34.06 -2.64
C SER A 96 -2.02 33.90 -1.97
N ALA A 97 -0.96 34.46 -2.56
CA ALA A 97 0.37 34.48 -1.96
C ALA A 97 0.39 35.36 -0.70
N THR A 98 -0.19 36.56 -0.76
CA THR A 98 -0.33 37.46 0.38
C THR A 98 -1.13 36.81 1.51
N ARG A 99 -2.28 36.20 1.21
CA ARG A 99 -3.05 35.45 2.21
C ARG A 99 -2.22 34.35 2.86
N ARG A 100 -1.48 33.56 2.07
CA ARG A 100 -0.62 32.50 2.61
C ARG A 100 0.50 33.03 3.51
N ALA A 101 1.04 34.20 3.21
CA ALA A 101 2.09 34.83 4.00
C ALA A 101 1.56 35.38 5.34
N LEU A 102 0.27 35.75 5.40
CA LEU A 102 -0.38 36.30 6.59
C LEU A 102 -1.04 35.23 7.47
N LEU A 103 -1.08 33.96 7.05
CA LEU A 103 -1.66 32.88 7.85
C LEU A 103 -0.88 32.64 9.13
N THR A 104 -1.60 32.47 10.22
CA THR A 104 -1.02 31.96 11.46
C THR A 104 -0.57 30.50 11.28
N PRO A 105 0.39 30.00 12.09
CA PRO A 105 0.81 28.60 12.03
C PRO A 105 -0.34 27.61 12.24
N GLU A 106 -1.30 27.94 13.09
CA GLU A 106 -2.47 27.11 13.38
C GLU A 106 -3.40 27.01 12.17
N GLU A 107 -3.76 28.15 11.56
CA GLU A 107 -4.58 28.17 10.34
C GLU A 107 -3.88 27.47 9.18
N ALA A 108 -2.57 27.64 9.03
CA ALA A 108 -1.79 26.94 8.02
C ALA A 108 -1.82 25.42 8.24
N GLN A 109 -1.80 24.95 9.50
CA GLN A 109 -1.93 23.53 9.83
C GLN A 109 -3.33 23.01 9.55
N GLN A 110 -4.37 23.74 9.93
CA GLN A 110 -5.77 23.40 9.61
C GLN A 110 -6.00 23.35 8.10
N GLN A 111 -5.50 24.31 7.33
CA GLN A 111 -5.55 24.28 5.87
C GLN A 111 -4.81 23.06 5.28
N ARG A 112 -3.65 22.69 5.83
CA ARG A 112 -2.95 21.47 5.39
C ARG A 112 -3.75 20.21 5.73
N ALA A 113 -4.44 20.18 6.87
CA ALA A 113 -5.29 19.05 7.27
C ALA A 113 -6.47 18.88 6.31
N THR A 114 -7.22 19.96 6.04
CA THR A 114 -8.35 19.92 5.09
C THR A 114 -7.91 19.54 3.69
N ILE A 115 -6.77 20.05 3.20
CA ILE A 115 -6.21 19.63 1.90
C ILE A 115 -5.86 18.14 1.89
N ARG A 116 -5.32 17.59 2.98
CA ARG A 116 -5.03 16.15 3.10
C ARG A 116 -6.30 15.32 3.05
N GLU A 117 -7.36 15.75 3.74
CA GLU A 117 -8.67 15.09 3.74
C GLU A 117 -9.30 15.10 2.35
N ILE A 118 -9.33 16.25 1.68
CA ILE A 118 -9.83 16.38 0.30
C ILE A 118 -9.04 15.46 -0.64
N ASN A 119 -7.71 15.41 -0.50
CA ASN A 119 -6.87 14.53 -1.32
C ASN A 119 -7.04 13.04 -0.99
N ALA A 120 -7.35 12.69 0.27
CA ALA A 120 -7.68 11.33 0.65
C ALA A 120 -9.02 10.90 0.04
N ALA A 121 -10.06 11.75 0.17
CA ALA A 121 -11.37 11.51 -0.43
C ALA A 121 -11.29 11.39 -1.96
N ARG A 122 -10.55 12.28 -2.63
CA ARG A 122 -10.31 12.20 -4.07
C ARG A 122 -9.65 10.88 -4.47
N ARG A 123 -8.61 10.45 -3.74
CA ARG A 123 -7.93 9.17 -4.02
C ARG A 123 -8.85 7.97 -3.81
N ALA A 124 -9.72 8.01 -2.81
CA ALA A 124 -10.70 6.96 -2.56
C ALA A 124 -11.78 6.88 -3.66
N ALA A 125 -12.10 8.01 -4.30
CA ALA A 125 -13.09 8.09 -5.38
C ALA A 125 -12.54 7.74 -6.78
N LEU A 126 -11.24 7.51 -6.94
CA LEU A 126 -10.64 7.20 -8.23
C LEU A 126 -11.05 5.82 -8.74
N THR A 127 -11.31 5.73 -10.03
CA THR A 127 -11.50 4.44 -10.71
C THR A 127 -10.15 3.69 -10.84
N PRO A 128 -10.16 2.35 -10.95
CA PRO A 128 -8.93 1.58 -11.14
C PRO A 128 -8.08 2.04 -12.34
N LYS A 129 -8.73 2.45 -13.43
CA LYS A 129 -8.06 2.97 -14.63
C LYS A 129 -7.32 4.29 -14.34
N GLU A 130 -7.94 5.20 -13.61
CA GLU A 130 -7.31 6.47 -13.22
C GLU A 130 -6.18 6.26 -12.20
N VAL A 131 -6.31 5.28 -11.30
CA VAL A 131 -5.22 4.90 -10.39
C VAL A 131 -4.01 4.42 -11.17
N GLU A 132 -4.19 3.57 -12.17
CA GLU A 132 -3.09 3.09 -13.00
C GLU A 132 -2.45 4.22 -13.82
N GLN A 133 -3.26 5.11 -14.39
CA GLN A 133 -2.76 6.29 -15.09
C GLN A 133 -1.97 7.23 -14.15
N GLN A 134 -2.40 7.41 -12.90
CA GLN A 134 -1.63 8.20 -11.93
C GLN A 134 -0.31 7.52 -11.55
N ARG A 135 -0.30 6.18 -11.47
CA ARG A 135 0.92 5.41 -11.20
C ARG A 135 1.93 5.53 -12.34
N SER A 136 1.48 5.38 -13.59
CA SER A 136 2.37 5.52 -14.74
C SER A 136 2.97 6.92 -14.81
N LEU A 137 2.15 7.97 -14.65
CA LEU A 137 2.64 9.36 -14.59
C LEU A 137 3.61 9.61 -13.43
N ALA A 138 3.41 8.97 -12.28
CA ALA A 138 4.32 9.08 -11.15
C ALA A 138 5.68 8.41 -11.44
N VAL A 139 5.66 7.25 -12.13
CA VAL A 139 6.88 6.57 -12.60
C VAL A 139 7.61 7.44 -13.61
N ASP A 140 6.93 7.97 -14.62
CA ASP A 140 7.53 8.82 -15.66
C ASP A 140 8.18 10.06 -15.05
N ARG A 141 7.48 10.72 -14.11
CA ARG A 141 8.05 11.87 -13.37
C ARG A 141 9.26 11.47 -12.55
N SER A 142 9.25 10.30 -11.91
CA SER A 142 10.41 9.81 -11.15
C SER A 142 11.59 9.50 -12.07
N MET A 143 11.33 8.94 -13.24
CA MET A 143 12.36 8.64 -14.24
C MET A 143 12.95 9.93 -14.80
N ALA A 144 12.11 10.89 -15.17
CA ALA A 144 12.54 12.21 -15.62
C ALA A 144 13.41 12.92 -14.57
N LYS A 145 12.99 12.92 -13.30
CA LYS A 145 13.79 13.50 -12.20
C LYS A 145 15.14 12.83 -12.04
N ARG A 146 15.24 11.51 -12.21
CA ARG A 146 16.52 10.80 -12.15
C ARG A 146 17.39 11.12 -13.36
N ALA A 147 16.79 11.24 -14.55
CA ALA A 147 17.51 11.58 -15.77
C ALA A 147 18.08 13.00 -15.74
N THR A 148 17.38 13.94 -15.10
CA THR A 148 17.84 15.34 -14.98
C THR A 148 18.61 15.62 -13.68
N ALA A 149 18.82 14.62 -12.83
CA ALA A 149 19.50 14.82 -11.55
C ALA A 149 20.99 15.11 -11.78
N THR A 150 21.50 16.08 -11.04
CA THR A 150 22.95 16.33 -11.01
C THR A 150 23.67 15.17 -10.30
N PRO A 151 24.98 14.94 -10.56
CA PRO A 151 25.74 13.89 -9.89
C PRO A 151 25.71 13.99 -8.36
N ILE A 152 25.67 15.22 -7.82
CA ILE A 152 25.59 15.49 -6.38
C ILE A 152 24.24 15.00 -5.83
N GLU A 153 23.12 15.42 -6.43
CA GLU A 153 21.79 14.99 -6.01
C GLU A 153 21.60 13.47 -6.13
N ALA A 154 22.19 12.85 -7.15
CA ALA A 154 22.16 11.41 -7.34
C ALA A 154 22.91 10.68 -6.22
N GLU A 155 24.06 11.20 -5.78
CA GLU A 155 24.82 10.62 -4.68
C GLU A 155 24.10 10.80 -3.34
N GLU A 156 23.56 11.99 -3.05
CA GLU A 156 22.74 12.24 -1.86
C GLU A 156 21.56 11.27 -1.79
N GLN A 157 20.86 11.03 -2.89
CA GLN A 157 19.78 10.04 -2.96
C GLN A 157 20.27 8.62 -2.66
N ARG A 158 21.47 8.23 -3.15
CA ARG A 158 22.07 6.93 -2.86
C ARG A 158 22.43 6.80 -1.38
N VAL A 159 23.01 7.82 -0.77
CA VAL A 159 23.35 7.86 0.66
C VAL A 159 22.09 7.72 1.50
N LEU A 160 21.06 8.54 1.25
CA LEU A 160 19.77 8.46 1.96
C LEU A 160 19.10 7.09 1.79
N ALA A 161 19.22 6.46 0.62
CA ALA A 161 18.69 5.11 0.41
C ALA A 161 19.45 4.06 1.25
N ARG A 162 20.78 4.18 1.34
CA ARG A 162 21.62 3.32 2.19
C ARG A 162 21.31 3.51 3.67
N GLU A 163 21.17 4.76 4.14
CA GLU A 163 20.77 5.05 5.52
C GLU A 163 19.41 4.43 5.84
N ARG A 164 18.39 4.65 5.00
CA ARG A 164 17.05 4.06 5.21
C ARG A 164 17.06 2.53 5.23
N THR A 165 17.95 1.90 4.48
CA THR A 165 18.09 0.44 4.49
C THR A 165 18.83 -0.04 5.74
N ALA A 166 19.88 0.68 6.17
CA ALA A 166 20.58 0.42 7.42
C ALA A 166 19.64 0.57 8.64
N THR A 167 18.89 1.66 8.73
CA THR A 167 17.91 1.89 9.82
C THR A 167 16.86 0.79 9.87
N ARG A 168 16.33 0.35 8.72
CA ARG A 168 15.37 -0.76 8.66
C ARG A 168 15.97 -2.07 9.15
N ARG A 169 17.22 -2.38 8.79
CA ARG A 169 17.93 -3.55 9.29
C ARG A 169 18.14 -3.48 10.80
N ALA A 170 18.59 -2.34 11.31
CA ALA A 170 18.79 -2.13 12.74
C ALA A 170 17.49 -2.28 13.55
N ALA A 171 16.39 -1.70 13.07
CA ALA A 171 15.07 -1.84 13.69
C ALA A 171 14.61 -3.30 13.74
N ARG A 172 14.83 -4.06 12.65
CA ARG A 172 14.49 -5.49 12.60
C ARG A 172 15.30 -6.30 13.61
N VAL A 173 16.61 -6.07 13.71
CA VAL A 173 17.48 -6.73 14.70
C VAL A 173 17.02 -6.40 16.13
N SER A 174 16.60 -5.16 16.40
CA SER A 174 16.05 -4.76 17.69
C SER A 174 14.76 -5.51 18.04
N GLU A 175 13.83 -5.64 17.08
CA GLU A 175 12.59 -6.39 17.28
C GLU A 175 12.84 -7.89 17.46
N GLU A 176 13.75 -8.48 16.67
CA GLU A 176 14.14 -9.88 16.82
C GLU A 176 14.78 -10.15 18.20
N ALA A 177 15.62 -9.24 18.70
CA ALA A 177 16.20 -9.33 20.05
C ALA A 177 15.12 -9.25 21.15
N LYS A 178 14.14 -8.33 21.03
CA LYS A 178 13.00 -8.25 21.96
C LYS A 178 12.19 -9.54 21.93
N GLN A 179 11.91 -10.09 20.74
CA GLN A 179 11.18 -11.35 20.61
C GLN A 179 11.93 -12.51 21.29
N GLN A 180 13.24 -12.65 21.08
CA GLN A 180 14.05 -13.66 21.76
C GLN A 180 14.02 -13.52 23.29
N GLN A 181 14.08 -12.30 23.81
CA GLN A 181 13.99 -12.04 25.25
C GLN A 181 12.63 -12.46 25.82
N THR A 182 11.53 -12.19 25.11
CA THR A 182 10.19 -12.63 25.56
C THR A 182 10.05 -14.15 25.54
N VAL A 183 10.64 -14.84 24.55
CA VAL A 183 10.65 -16.30 24.47
C VAL A 183 11.44 -16.88 25.64
N ALA A 184 12.65 -16.35 25.91
CA ALA A 184 13.49 -16.76 27.04
C ALA A 184 12.79 -16.57 28.40
N TYR A 185 12.08 -15.44 28.58
CA TYR A 185 11.29 -15.19 29.78
C TYR A 185 10.15 -16.22 29.94
N LYS A 186 9.44 -16.55 28.85
CA LYS A 186 8.37 -17.55 28.88
C LYS A 186 8.89 -18.97 29.18
N THR A 187 10.02 -19.37 28.59
CA THR A 187 10.62 -20.69 28.86
C THR A 187 11.13 -20.81 30.29
N THR A 188 11.81 -19.80 30.83
CA THR A 188 12.26 -19.81 32.23
C THR A 188 11.10 -19.86 33.22
N ARG A 189 10.00 -19.13 32.97
CA ARG A 189 8.77 -19.19 33.79
C ARG A 189 8.10 -20.58 33.74
N ARG A 190 8.06 -21.22 32.56
CA ARG A 190 7.56 -22.60 32.40
C ARG A 190 8.44 -23.62 33.14
N GLN A 191 9.76 -23.47 33.09
CA GLN A 191 10.66 -24.38 33.82
C GLN A 191 10.50 -24.24 35.35
N LYS A 192 10.31 -23.03 35.87
CA LYS A 192 10.05 -22.82 37.31
C LYS A 192 8.76 -23.49 37.76
N THR A 193 7.68 -23.37 36.98
CA THR A 193 6.39 -24.03 37.28
C THR A 193 6.47 -25.56 37.19
N VAL A 194 7.25 -26.10 36.25
CA VAL A 194 7.49 -27.57 36.17
C VAL A 194 8.31 -28.07 37.36
N LYS A 195 9.39 -27.38 37.75
CA LYS A 195 10.19 -27.74 38.93
C LYS A 195 9.36 -27.67 40.21
N GLN A 196 8.50 -26.67 40.37
CA GLN A 196 7.61 -26.52 41.52
C GLN A 196 6.53 -27.63 41.57
N LYS A 197 6.01 -28.07 40.41
CA LYS A 197 5.12 -29.23 40.35
C LYS A 197 5.84 -30.54 40.68
N GLN A 198 7.08 -30.73 40.24
CA GLN A 198 7.88 -31.92 40.57
C GLN A 198 8.28 -31.98 42.06
N THR A 199 8.54 -30.85 42.71
CA THR A 199 8.79 -30.84 44.17
C THR A 199 7.53 -31.09 44.98
N VAL A 200 6.35 -30.70 44.48
CA VAL A 200 5.05 -31.00 45.11
C VAL A 200 4.64 -32.47 44.89
N MET A 201 4.95 -33.07 43.73
CA MET A 201 4.64 -34.49 43.48
C MET A 201 5.59 -35.47 44.19
N LYS A 202 6.76 -35.03 44.67
CA LYS A 202 7.70 -35.88 45.43
C LYS A 202 7.24 -36.23 46.87
N ARG A 203 6.05 -35.82 47.30
CA ARG A 203 5.55 -36.04 48.68
C ARG A 203 4.37 -37.02 48.83
N LYS A 204 4.06 -37.85 47.83
CA LYS A 204 3.15 -39.00 48.02
C LYS A 204 3.71 -40.25 47.34
N PRO A 205 4.20 -41.26 48.09
CA PRO A 205 4.26 -42.60 47.57
C PRO A 205 2.83 -43.14 47.66
N ASN A 206 2.09 -43.11 46.55
CA ASN A 206 0.88 -43.89 46.45
C ASN A 206 0.97 -44.79 45.23
N GLN A 207 0.84 -46.07 45.55
CA GLN A 207 0.70 -47.20 44.66
C GLN A 207 -0.49 -46.98 43.71
N ASP A 208 -0.44 -47.74 42.61
CA ASP A 208 -1.57 -48.10 41.75
C ASP A 208 -2.09 -47.06 40.75
N ALA A 209 -1.40 -47.01 39.61
CA ALA A 209 -1.97 -47.41 38.33
C ALA A 209 -0.84 -47.52 37.29
N LYS A 210 -0.51 -48.75 36.89
CA LYS A 210 0.34 -49.02 35.71
C LYS A 210 -0.39 -48.54 34.46
N VAL A 211 -0.31 -47.24 34.17
CA VAL A 211 -0.62 -46.72 32.85
C VAL A 211 0.64 -46.97 32.02
N ASP A 212 0.61 -48.05 31.25
CA ASP A 212 1.64 -48.34 30.26
C ASP A 212 1.66 -47.20 29.24
N TRP A 213 2.62 -46.30 29.40
CA TRP A 213 2.90 -45.28 28.41
C TRP A 213 3.26 -45.97 27.10
N PRO A 214 2.72 -45.53 25.95
CA PRO A 214 3.11 -46.09 24.67
C PRO A 214 4.63 -45.97 24.53
N LYS A 215 5.24 -47.07 24.12
CA LYS A 215 6.69 -47.17 24.00
C LYS A 215 7.22 -45.99 23.18
N PRO A 216 8.35 -45.38 23.58
CA PRO A 216 8.95 -44.28 22.84
C PRO A 216 9.08 -44.66 21.37
N VAL A 217 8.56 -43.81 20.48
CA VAL A 217 8.70 -44.02 19.04
C VAL A 217 10.18 -44.10 18.72
N ASP A 218 10.54 -45.20 18.06
CA ASP A 218 11.91 -45.52 17.72
C ASP A 218 12.57 -44.40 16.90
N MET A 219 13.88 -44.21 17.10
CA MET A 219 14.60 -43.11 16.45
C MET A 219 14.65 -43.28 14.93
N ASP A 220 14.72 -44.50 14.41
CA ASP A 220 14.73 -44.74 12.97
C ASP A 220 13.39 -44.41 12.34
N CYS A 221 12.29 -44.67 13.06
CA CYS A 221 10.95 -44.25 12.66
C CYS A 221 10.86 -42.73 12.54
N LYS A 222 11.37 -41.98 13.53
CA LYS A 222 11.40 -40.50 13.50
C LYS A 222 12.25 -39.97 12.34
N ILE A 223 13.43 -40.55 12.12
CA ILE A 223 14.33 -40.17 11.04
C ILE A 223 13.67 -40.42 9.68
N ASN A 224 13.01 -41.56 9.49
CA ASN A 224 12.30 -41.89 8.25
C ASN A 224 11.08 -40.99 8.01
N CYS A 225 10.28 -40.71 9.05
CA CYS A 225 9.17 -39.75 8.94
C CYS A 225 9.66 -38.36 8.55
N LEU A 226 10.76 -37.89 9.13
CA LEU A 226 11.34 -36.58 8.81
C LEU A 226 11.91 -36.55 7.39
N LYS A 227 12.62 -37.60 6.95
CA LYS A 227 13.11 -37.71 5.57
C LYS A 227 11.96 -37.68 4.56
N ASN A 228 10.91 -38.47 4.79
CA ASN A 228 9.70 -38.45 3.94
C ASN A 228 9.05 -37.06 3.93
N PHE A 229 8.91 -36.42 5.09
CA PHE A 229 8.35 -35.08 5.18
C PHE A 229 9.16 -34.05 4.36
N ILE A 230 10.48 -34.02 4.53
CA ILE A 230 11.37 -33.12 3.80
C ILE A 230 11.31 -33.40 2.29
N GLN A 231 11.26 -34.67 1.88
CA GLN A 231 11.13 -35.05 0.48
C GLN A 231 9.79 -34.59 -0.13
N HIS A 232 8.70 -34.70 0.63
CA HIS A 232 7.37 -34.27 0.19
C HIS A 232 7.18 -32.75 0.21
N MET A 233 7.92 -32.03 1.06
CA MET A 233 7.89 -30.57 1.18
C MET A 233 9.01 -29.86 0.42
N SER A 234 9.83 -30.58 -0.34
CA SER A 234 10.87 -29.95 -1.15
C SER A 234 10.23 -29.09 -2.24
N MET A 235 10.87 -27.95 -2.55
CA MET A 235 10.42 -27.06 -3.62
C MET A 235 10.37 -27.78 -4.98
N ASP A 236 11.18 -28.83 -5.17
CA ASP A 236 11.13 -29.66 -6.37
C ASP A 236 9.86 -30.51 -6.45
N SER A 237 9.40 -31.08 -5.33
CA SER A 237 8.15 -31.85 -5.27
C SER A 237 6.90 -30.98 -5.35
N LEU A 238 6.99 -29.73 -4.86
CA LEU A 238 5.91 -28.74 -4.85
C LEU A 238 5.89 -27.87 -6.12
N ALA A 239 6.92 -27.94 -6.96
CA ALA A 239 6.96 -27.20 -8.21
C ALA A 239 5.79 -27.61 -9.11
N GLU A 240 4.99 -26.61 -9.49
CA GLU A 240 4.01 -26.76 -10.57
C GLU A 240 4.73 -26.86 -11.90
N CYS A 241 4.29 -27.80 -12.71
CA CYS A 241 4.74 -28.00 -14.07
C CYS A 241 3.52 -27.97 -14.99
N VAL A 242 3.71 -27.38 -16.17
CA VAL A 242 2.69 -27.33 -17.21
C VAL A 242 2.98 -28.46 -18.19
N CYS A 243 1.98 -29.31 -18.44
CA CYS A 243 2.12 -30.32 -19.50
C CYS A 243 2.21 -29.62 -20.86
N GLY A 244 3.29 -29.85 -21.61
CA GLY A 244 3.48 -29.24 -22.94
C GLY A 244 2.46 -29.72 -24.00
N ILE A 245 1.75 -30.83 -23.75
CA ILE A 245 0.76 -31.39 -24.68
C ILE A 245 -0.64 -30.85 -24.38
N CYS A 246 -1.11 -30.95 -23.13
CA CYS A 246 -2.48 -30.56 -22.76
C CYS A 246 -2.59 -29.22 -22.00
N ASN A 247 -1.47 -28.49 -21.84
CA ASN A 247 -1.38 -27.21 -21.13
C ASN A 247 -1.97 -27.20 -19.71
N THR A 248 -2.12 -28.37 -19.09
CA THR A 248 -2.68 -28.50 -17.75
C THR A 248 -1.56 -28.36 -16.72
N ARG A 249 -1.79 -27.54 -15.69
CA ARG A 249 -0.89 -27.40 -14.53
C ARG A 249 -1.10 -28.58 -13.59
N ARG A 250 -0.01 -29.28 -13.25
CA ARG A 250 -0.02 -30.32 -12.21
C ARG A 250 1.26 -30.22 -11.38
N TYR A 251 1.23 -30.72 -10.15
CA TYR A 251 2.43 -30.87 -9.34
C TYR A 251 3.33 -31.96 -9.93
N LYS A 252 4.65 -31.77 -9.88
CA LYS A 252 5.62 -32.75 -10.42
C LYS A 252 5.41 -34.17 -9.88
N ARG A 253 4.99 -34.31 -8.63
CA ARG A 253 4.69 -35.61 -8.01
C ARG A 253 3.52 -36.38 -8.66
N ASP A 254 2.60 -35.66 -9.31
CA ASP A 254 1.41 -36.24 -9.94
C ASP A 254 1.62 -36.46 -11.46
N LEU A 255 2.77 -36.03 -11.99
CA LEU A 255 3.16 -36.31 -13.36
C LEU A 255 3.73 -37.72 -13.48
N ARG A 256 3.04 -38.57 -14.22
CA ARG A 256 3.62 -39.82 -14.71
C ARG A 256 4.33 -39.54 -16.02
N HIS A 257 5.61 -39.90 -16.10
CA HIS A 257 6.33 -39.88 -17.36
C HIS A 257 5.77 -41.00 -18.24
N VAL A 258 5.06 -40.64 -19.30
CA VAL A 258 4.61 -41.59 -20.32
C VAL A 258 5.67 -41.57 -21.43
N PRO A 259 6.34 -42.70 -21.73
CA PRO A 259 7.23 -42.79 -22.88
C PRO A 259 6.50 -42.37 -24.15
N LEU A 260 7.18 -41.62 -25.03
CA LEU A 260 6.61 -41.16 -26.29
C LEU A 260 6.03 -42.32 -27.13
N SER A 261 6.66 -43.50 -27.07
CA SER A 261 6.17 -44.72 -27.74
C SER A 261 4.83 -45.24 -27.23
N LYS A 262 4.36 -44.81 -26.05
CA LYS A 262 3.07 -45.21 -25.46
C LYS A 262 1.96 -44.19 -25.72
N ILE A 263 2.23 -43.08 -26.41
CA ILE A 263 1.22 -42.08 -26.75
C ILE A 263 0.51 -42.55 -28.04
N PRO A 264 -0.79 -42.87 -27.98
CA PRO A 264 -1.54 -43.25 -29.18
C PRO A 264 -1.49 -42.13 -30.22
N SER A 265 -1.28 -42.48 -31.48
CA SER A 265 -1.25 -41.52 -32.60
C SER A 265 -0.17 -40.45 -32.51
N ILE A 266 0.99 -40.76 -31.90
CA ILE A 266 2.14 -39.84 -31.87
C ILE A 266 2.57 -39.39 -33.28
N GLU A 267 2.31 -40.21 -34.29
CA GLU A 267 2.55 -39.90 -35.71
C GLU A 267 1.69 -38.74 -36.25
N LEU A 268 0.59 -38.38 -35.57
CA LEU A 268 -0.24 -37.21 -35.88
C LEU A 268 0.30 -35.93 -35.24
N LEU A 269 1.11 -36.05 -34.18
CA LEU A 269 1.83 -34.94 -33.56
C LEU A 269 3.12 -34.64 -34.36
N LYS A 270 2.99 -34.38 -35.67
CA LYS A 270 4.10 -33.88 -36.48
C LYS A 270 4.33 -32.43 -36.12
N ILE A 271 5.49 -32.12 -35.56
CA ILE A 271 5.93 -30.74 -35.33
C ILE A 271 6.04 -30.08 -36.70
N HIS A 272 5.39 -28.93 -36.88
CA HIS A 272 5.47 -28.18 -38.13
C HIS A 272 6.95 -27.88 -38.44
N PRO A 273 7.44 -28.10 -39.68
CA PRO A 273 8.86 -27.93 -40.02
C PRO A 273 9.41 -26.53 -39.67
N ASP A 274 8.57 -25.50 -39.68
CA ASP A 274 8.96 -24.14 -39.27
C ASP A 274 9.35 -24.05 -37.79
N LEU A 275 8.71 -24.84 -36.92
CA LEU A 275 9.00 -24.89 -35.49
C LEU A 275 10.30 -25.65 -35.18
N HIS A 276 10.78 -26.52 -36.09
CA HIS A 276 12.06 -27.21 -35.92
C HIS A 276 13.24 -26.23 -35.86
N SER A 277 13.15 -25.09 -36.55
CA SER A 277 14.19 -24.04 -36.53
C SER A 277 14.15 -23.15 -35.28
N MET A 278 13.01 -23.09 -34.58
CA MET A 278 12.85 -22.31 -33.33
C MET A 278 13.16 -23.09 -32.06
N ILE A 279 13.02 -24.42 -32.08
CA ILE A 279 13.27 -25.33 -30.96
C ILE A 279 14.76 -25.79 -30.76
N PRO A 280 15.82 -25.35 -31.49
CA PRO A 280 17.19 -25.82 -31.21
C PRO A 280 17.69 -25.51 -29.79
N LYS A 281 17.14 -24.48 -29.13
CA LYS A 281 17.60 -24.04 -27.80
C LYS A 281 16.98 -24.81 -26.63
N ILE A 282 15.84 -25.47 -26.82
CA ILE A 282 15.12 -26.11 -25.70
C ILE A 282 15.56 -27.57 -25.50
N GLN A 283 15.96 -28.26 -26.57
CA GLN A 283 16.40 -29.66 -26.47
C GLN A 283 17.76 -29.81 -25.77
N ASN A 284 18.64 -28.80 -25.81
CA ASN A 284 19.92 -28.83 -25.09
C ASN A 284 19.81 -28.63 -23.56
N ILE A 285 18.71 -28.08 -23.07
CA ILE A 285 18.53 -27.82 -21.62
C ILE A 285 18.11 -29.11 -20.89
N ASN A 286 17.37 -30.01 -21.55
CA ASN A 286 16.93 -31.26 -20.92
C ASN A 286 17.99 -32.37 -20.96
N SER A 287 18.96 -32.32 -21.88
CA SER A 287 20.07 -33.28 -21.94
C SER A 287 21.16 -33.05 -20.88
N PHE A 288 21.19 -31.87 -20.25
CA PHE A 288 22.18 -31.57 -19.19
C PHE A 288 21.80 -32.07 -17.80
N ASN A 289 20.56 -32.52 -17.57
CA ASN A 289 20.08 -32.95 -16.25
C ASN A 289 19.96 -34.48 -16.06
N SER A 290 20.31 -35.29 -17.06
CA SER A 290 20.26 -36.76 -16.94
C SER A 290 21.59 -37.41 -16.51
N ASN A 291 22.68 -36.66 -16.34
CA ASN A 291 23.98 -37.17 -15.88
C ASN A 291 24.30 -36.84 -14.42
N GLY A 292 23.27 -36.64 -13.58
CA GLY A 292 23.43 -36.66 -12.13
C GLY A 292 23.77 -38.07 -11.64
N LYS A 293 25.06 -38.43 -11.71
CA LYS A 293 25.64 -39.58 -11.00
C LYS A 293 25.22 -39.51 -9.54
N PHE A 294 24.24 -40.32 -9.16
CA PHE A 294 24.02 -40.71 -7.78
C PHE A 294 25.26 -41.49 -7.31
N HIS A 295 26.19 -40.80 -6.64
CA HIS A 295 27.12 -41.49 -5.74
C HIS A 295 26.31 -42.00 -4.55
N LYS A 296 26.00 -43.30 -4.57
CA LYS A 296 25.59 -44.04 -3.38
C LYS A 296 26.83 -44.28 -2.51
N ASN A 297 26.71 -43.88 -1.24
CA ASN A 297 27.26 -44.44 0.01
C ASN A 297 28.27 -45.59 -0.18
N GLY A 298 29.47 -45.58 0.40
CA GLY A 298 29.73 -45.45 1.84
C GLY A 298 29.91 -46.85 2.43
N ASP A 299 31.15 -47.30 2.59
CA ASP A 299 31.51 -48.48 3.39
C ASP A 299 32.59 -48.09 4.40
N ILE A 300 32.15 -47.96 5.65
CA ILE A 300 32.98 -48.05 6.84
C ILE A 300 32.91 -49.51 7.26
N GLY A 301 33.97 -50.25 7.01
CA GLY A 301 34.16 -51.64 7.45
C GLY A 301 35.48 -51.76 8.22
N PHE A 302 35.36 -51.90 9.54
CA PHE A 302 36.42 -52.29 10.46
C PHE A 302 36.64 -53.81 10.33
N THR A 303 37.88 -54.28 10.08
CA THR A 303 38.47 -55.48 10.70
C THR A 303 39.98 -55.59 10.40
N SER A 304 40.76 -55.47 11.47
CA SER A 304 41.95 -56.26 11.87
C SER A 304 42.89 -56.91 10.84
N ASN A 305 44.17 -56.51 10.95
CA ASN A 305 45.40 -57.31 11.02
C ASN A 305 45.38 -58.75 10.48
N GLN A 306 46.27 -59.03 9.52
CA GLN A 306 47.36 -59.98 9.75
C GLN A 306 48.48 -59.80 8.72
N ASP A 307 49.70 -59.86 9.22
CA ASP A 307 50.94 -60.08 8.50
C ASP A 307 50.84 -61.33 7.60
N GLU A 308 51.54 -61.32 6.46
CA GLU A 308 52.64 -62.24 6.20
C GLU A 308 53.11 -62.19 4.72
N ARG A 309 54.42 -61.96 4.59
CA ARG A 309 55.37 -62.66 3.69
C ARG A 309 55.22 -62.56 2.17
N ASN A 310 56.28 -61.97 1.59
CA ASN A 310 57.10 -62.45 0.47
C ASN A 310 56.66 -63.76 -0.19
N VAL A 311 56.70 -63.81 -1.53
CA VAL A 311 57.73 -64.46 -2.36
C VAL A 311 57.26 -64.47 -3.82
N ASP A 312 58.20 -64.14 -4.71
CA ASP A 312 58.28 -64.24 -6.19
C ASP A 312 57.44 -63.32 -7.09
#